data_AF-A0A960WS04-F1
#
_entry.id   AF-A0A960WS04-F1
#
_cell.length_a   1.000
_cell.length_b   1.000
_cell.length_c   1.000
_cell.angle_alpha   90.00
_cell.angle_beta   90.00
_cell.angle_gamma   90.00
#
_symmetry.space_group_name_H-M   'P 1'
#
loop_
_entity.id
_entity.type
_entity.pdbx_description
1 polymer ?
#
loop_
_entity_poly.entity_id
_entity_poly.type
_entity_poly.pdbx_seq_one_letter_code
_entity_poly.pdbx_strand_id
1 'polypeptide(L)'
;MSTLAKTVCSLHADRSATARCPKCRRFFCAECVTEHSGKLVCASCLAAEATPKEAERRKRAGFAFHPAAWLQWIAAWAIVWLIFYFFARFLGDIPDAFHDGTIWE
;
A
#
# COMPACT_ATOMS: atom_id res chain seq x y z
N MET A 1 3.39 6.32 27.94
CA MET A 1 4.53 5.54 28.48
C MET A 1 5.33 4.98 27.31
N SER A 2 6.48 5.58 26.99
CA SER A 2 7.26 5.27 25.79
C SER A 2 7.97 3.91 25.91
N THR A 3 7.60 2.98 25.03
CA THR A 3 8.11 1.58 24.97
C THR A 3 9.62 1.47 24.73
N LEU A 4 10.30 2.55 24.35
CA LEU A 4 11.75 2.56 24.13
C LEU A 4 12.55 2.34 25.42
N ALA A 5 12.05 2.79 26.59
CA ALA A 5 12.80 2.73 27.85
C ALA A 5 13.06 1.31 28.39
N LYS A 6 12.34 0.29 27.90
CA LYS A 6 12.53 -1.12 28.29
C LYS A 6 13.35 -1.94 27.30
N THR A 7 13.80 -1.33 26.20
CA THR A 7 14.49 -2.06 25.13
C THR A 7 15.98 -1.79 25.21
N VAL A 8 16.81 -2.83 25.06
CA VAL A 8 18.28 -2.70 25.04
C VAL A 8 18.81 -2.46 23.63
N CYS A 9 20.03 -1.94 23.53
CA CYS A 9 20.72 -1.79 22.27
C CYS A 9 20.96 -3.17 21.63
N SER A 10 20.76 -3.27 20.32
CA SER A 10 21.00 -4.52 19.57
C SER A 10 22.48 -4.88 19.45
N LEU A 11 23.38 -3.98 19.85
CA LEU A 11 24.83 -4.17 19.86
C LEU A 11 25.40 -4.32 21.29
N HIS A 12 24.73 -3.73 22.29
CA HIS A 12 25.18 -3.65 23.67
C HIS A 12 24.03 -4.05 24.60
N ALA A 13 24.13 -5.22 25.23
CA ALA A 13 23.08 -5.75 26.11
C ALA A 13 22.95 -4.95 27.42
N ASP A 14 24.01 -4.24 27.82
CA ASP A 14 24.12 -3.41 29.01
C ASP A 14 23.54 -2.00 28.84
N ARG A 15 23.19 -1.59 27.62
CA ARG A 15 22.76 -0.22 27.31
C ARG A 15 21.30 -0.14 26.89
N SER A 16 20.56 0.81 27.46
CA SER A 16 19.20 1.12 27.03
C SER A 16 19.19 1.73 25.63
N ALA A 17 18.25 1.31 24.80
CA ALA A 17 18.03 1.90 23.50
C ALA A 17 17.31 3.26 23.61
N THR A 18 17.74 4.21 22.79
CA THR A 18 17.18 5.57 22.73
C THR A 18 16.43 5.79 21.42
N ALA A 19 16.78 5.05 20.35
CA ALA A 19 16.18 5.20 19.04
C ALA A 19 15.98 3.86 18.32
N ARG A 20 15.08 3.86 17.34
CA ARG A 20 14.85 2.72 16.43
C ARG A 20 15.28 3.12 15.02
N CYS A 21 16.19 2.35 14.43
CA CYS A 21 16.65 2.61 13.06
C CYS A 21 15.49 2.42 12.06
N PRO A 22 15.16 3.40 11.21
CA PRO A 22 14.03 3.30 10.27
C PRO A 22 14.27 2.27 9.15
N LYS A 23 15.52 1.87 8.89
CA LYS A 23 15.86 0.91 7.83
C LYS A 23 15.74 -0.55 8.28
N CYS A 24 16.46 -0.93 9.34
CA CYS A 24 16.48 -2.30 9.85
C CYS A 24 15.46 -2.54 10.99
N ARG A 25 14.82 -1.49 11.51
CA ARG A 25 13.78 -1.54 12.55
C ARG A 25 14.25 -2.12 13.89
N ARG A 26 15.57 -2.20 14.12
CA ARG A 26 16.21 -2.59 15.38
C ARG A 26 16.44 -1.38 16.30
N PHE A 27 16.60 -1.64 17.59
CA PHE A 27 16.77 -0.64 18.65
C PHE A 27 18.25 -0.44 18.99
N PHE A 28 18.67 0.81 19.21
CA PHE A 28 20.07 1.18 19.43
C PHE A 28 20.21 2.31 20.47
N CYS A 29 21.33 2.34 21.18
CA CYS A 29 21.70 3.45 22.07
C CYS A 29 22.18 4.67 21.27
N ALA A 30 22.24 5.84 21.93
CA ALA A 30 22.63 7.11 21.32
C ALA A 30 24.03 7.09 20.65
N GLU A 31 24.94 6.23 21.10
CA GLU A 31 26.28 6.08 20.50
C GLU A 31 26.30 5.18 19.26
N CYS A 32 25.32 4.28 19.12
CA CYS A 32 25.26 3.34 17.98
C CYS A 32 24.44 3.87 16.80
N VAL A 33 23.70 4.97 16.98
CA VAL A 33 22.97 5.66 15.91
C VAL A 33 23.65 6.98 15.59
N THR A 34 23.59 7.37 14.33
CA THR A 34 24.04 8.67 13.86
C THR A 34 22.95 9.34 13.03
N GLU A 35 22.89 10.66 13.10
CA GLU A 35 21.99 11.42 12.24
C GLU A 35 22.55 11.45 10.82
N HIS A 36 21.76 10.95 9.87
CA HIS A 36 22.05 11.02 8.46
C HIS A 36 20.80 11.41 7.69
N SER A 37 20.86 12.51 6.95
CA SER A 37 19.72 13.04 6.17
C SER A 37 18.43 13.23 7.00
N GLY A 38 18.56 13.80 8.22
CA GLY A 38 17.44 14.06 9.13
C GLY A 38 16.82 12.80 9.76
N LYS A 39 17.52 11.66 9.72
CA LYS A 39 17.07 10.38 10.30
C LYS A 39 18.17 9.78 11.17
N LEU A 40 17.79 9.19 12.30
CA LEU A 40 18.72 8.41 13.13
C LEU A 40 18.90 7.00 12.55
N VAL A 41 20.09 6.69 12.03
CA VAL A 41 20.42 5.44 11.33
C VAL A 41 21.59 4.74 12.04
N CYS A 42 21.58 3.40 12.09
CA CYS A 42 22.69 2.63 12.68
C CYS A 42 23.88 2.50 11.72
N ALA A 43 25.10 2.37 12.26
CA ALA A 43 26.34 2.31 11.48
C ALA A 43 26.32 1.24 10.36
N SER A 44 25.73 0.07 10.61
CA SER A 44 25.62 -0.98 9.60
C SER A 44 24.73 -0.60 8.42
N CYS A 45 23.60 0.07 8.67
CA CYS A 45 22.73 0.56 7.60
C CYS A 45 23.36 1.73 6.86
N LEU A 46 24.13 2.57 7.55
CA LEU A 46 24.87 3.66 6.90
C LEU A 46 25.97 3.12 5.96
N ALA A 47 26.72 2.10 6.39
CA ALA A 47 27.71 1.42 5.54
C ALA A 47 27.07 0.71 4.33
N ALA A 48 25.88 0.15 4.52
CA ALA A 48 25.09 -0.42 3.43
C ALA A 48 24.54 0.63 2.46
N GLU A 49 24.43 1.90 2.86
CA GLU A 49 24.07 3.01 1.95
C GLU A 49 25.29 3.53 1.19
N ALA A 50 26.46 3.54 1.83
CA ALA A 50 27.71 3.86 1.18
C ALA A 50 28.08 2.83 0.09
N THR A 51 27.49 1.63 0.14
CA THR A 51 27.65 0.59 -0.88
C THR A 51 26.35 0.45 -1.69
N PRO A 52 26.32 0.83 -2.98
CA PRO A 52 25.07 0.90 -3.77
C PRO A 52 24.36 -0.45 -4.03
N LYS A 53 24.77 -1.55 -3.39
CA LYS A 53 24.30 -2.91 -3.69
C LYS A 53 22.97 -3.30 -3.04
N GLU A 54 22.49 -2.63 -2.00
CA GLU A 54 21.26 -3.06 -1.29
C GLU A 54 19.99 -2.27 -1.64
N ALA A 55 20.11 -1.08 -2.23
CA ALA A 55 18.96 -0.29 -2.67
C ALA A 55 18.18 -0.94 -3.82
N GLU A 56 18.85 -1.72 -4.68
CA GLU A 56 18.19 -2.47 -5.76
C GLU A 56 17.39 -3.68 -5.25
N ARG A 57 17.83 -4.34 -4.17
CA ARG A 57 17.18 -5.54 -3.65
C ARG A 57 15.80 -5.25 -3.06
N ARG A 58 15.58 -4.04 -2.52
CA ARG A 58 14.27 -3.60 -2.00
C ARG A 58 13.32 -3.05 -3.07
N LYS A 59 13.83 -2.58 -4.21
CA LYS A 59 12.99 -2.14 -5.35
C LYS A 59 12.50 -3.29 -6.22
N ARG A 60 13.03 -4.50 -6.04
CA ARG A 60 12.53 -5.75 -6.65
C ARG A 60 11.45 -6.45 -5.83
N ALA A 61 10.68 -5.72 -5.02
CA ALA A 61 9.37 -6.19 -4.59
C ALA A 61 8.50 -6.22 -5.85
N GLY A 62 8.55 -7.36 -6.55
CA GLY A 62 8.03 -7.55 -7.89
C GLY A 62 6.61 -7.03 -8.03
N PHE A 63 6.32 -6.52 -9.22
CA PHE A 63 4.97 -6.35 -9.73
C PHE A 63 4.30 -7.73 -9.72
N ALA A 64 3.76 -8.11 -8.57
CA ALA A 64 3.08 -9.38 -8.39
C ALA A 64 1.78 -9.27 -9.18
N PHE A 65 1.70 -9.99 -10.29
CA PHE A 65 0.46 -10.12 -11.03
C PHE A 65 -0.57 -10.75 -10.08
N HIS A 66 -1.55 -9.95 -9.65
CA HIS A 66 -2.63 -10.40 -8.77
C HIS A 66 -3.82 -10.82 -9.63
N PRO A 67 -3.98 -12.11 -9.99
CA PRO A 67 -5.07 -12.57 -10.87
C PRO A 67 -6.46 -12.26 -10.28
N ALA A 68 -6.58 -12.19 -8.95
CA ALA A 68 -7.80 -11.79 -8.28
C ALA A 68 -8.23 -10.35 -8.61
N ALA A 69 -7.27 -9.41 -8.73
CA ALA A 69 -7.58 -8.02 -9.08
C ALA A 69 -8.12 -7.90 -10.51
N TRP A 70 -7.55 -8.68 -11.44
CA TRP A 70 -8.03 -8.75 -12.82
C TRP A 70 -9.42 -9.36 -12.93
N LEU A 71 -9.67 -10.46 -12.20
CA LEU A 71 -11.00 -11.07 -12.16
C LEU A 71 -12.05 -10.12 -11.60
N GLN A 72 -11.73 -9.39 -10.53
CA GLN A 72 -12.62 -8.36 -9.97
C GLN A 72 -12.92 -7.24 -10.97
N TRP A 73 -11.93 -6.81 -11.74
CA TRP A 73 -12.10 -5.76 -12.75
C TRP A 73 -13.02 -6.21 -13.90
N ILE A 74 -12.81 -7.43 -14.42
CA ILE A 74 -13.66 -8.03 -15.45
C ILE A 74 -15.09 -8.21 -14.93
N ALA A 75 -15.26 -8.69 -13.70
CA ALA A 75 -16.57 -8.87 -13.09
C ALA A 75 -17.31 -7.53 -12.92
N ALA A 76 -16.63 -6.50 -12.43
CA ALA A 76 -17.20 -5.15 -12.30
C ALA A 76 -17.65 -4.59 -13.65
N TRP A 77 -16.80 -4.74 -14.68
CA TRP A 77 -17.14 -4.30 -16.03
C TRP A 77 -18.35 -5.05 -16.61
N ALA A 78 -18.41 -6.37 -16.43
CA ALA A 78 -19.54 -7.19 -16.86
C ALA A 78 -20.85 -6.79 -16.14
N ILE A 79 -20.79 -6.51 -14.83
CA ILE A 79 -21.95 -6.04 -14.05
C ILE A 79 -22.47 -4.71 -14.59
N VAL A 80 -21.57 -3.74 -14.83
CA VAL A 80 -21.96 -2.43 -15.40
C VAL A 80 -22.63 -2.62 -16.75
N TRP A 81 -22.04 -3.42 -17.64
CA TRP A 81 -22.62 -3.71 -18.95
C TRP A 81 -24.01 -4.35 -18.86
N LEU A 82 -24.19 -5.34 -17.96
CA LEU A 82 -25.49 -5.99 -17.74
C LEU A 82 -26.55 -5.00 -17.24
N ILE A 83 -26.20 -4.10 -16.31
CA ILE A 83 -27.13 -3.07 -15.82
C ILE A 83 -27.62 -2.21 -16.99
N PHE A 84 -26.72 -1.72 -17.83
CA PHE A 84 -27.11 -0.91 -19.00
C PHE A 84 -27.95 -1.71 -19.99
N TYR A 85 -27.60 -2.96 -20.25
CA TYR A 85 -28.36 -3.83 -21.15
C TYR A 85 -29.80 -4.06 -20.65
N PHE A 86 -29.97 -4.44 -19.38
CA PHE A 86 -31.29 -4.65 -18.81
C PHE A 86 -32.09 -3.36 -18.69
N PHE A 87 -31.44 -2.24 -18.36
CA PHE A 87 -32.09 -0.94 -18.34
C PHE A 87 -32.61 -0.55 -19.72
N ALA A 88 -31.80 -0.68 -20.77
CA ALA A 88 -32.21 -0.42 -22.14
C ALA A 88 -33.36 -1.34 -22.58
N ARG A 89 -33.30 -2.63 -22.23
CA ARG A 89 -34.38 -3.57 -22.53
C ARG A 89 -35.68 -3.22 -21.81
N PHE A 90 -35.59 -2.86 -20.53
CA PHE A 90 -36.74 -2.41 -19.75
C PHE A 90 -37.39 -1.16 -20.35
N LEU A 91 -36.59 -0.18 -20.78
CA LEU A 91 -37.11 1.00 -21.48
C LEU A 91 -37.69 0.65 -22.85
N GLY A 92 -37.10 -0.31 -23.57
CA GLY A 92 -37.57 -0.74 -24.88
C GLY A 92 -38.85 -1.58 -24.85
N ASP A 93 -39.14 -2.24 -23.73
CA ASP A 93 -40.40 -2.97 -23.52
C ASP A 93 -41.58 -2.03 -23.16
N ILE A 94 -41.34 -0.72 -23.05
CA ILE A 94 -42.41 0.28 -22.85
C ILE A 94 -43.26 0.35 -24.14
N PRO A 95 -44.60 0.21 -24.05
CA PRO A 95 -45.49 0.28 -25.20
C PRO A 95 -45.36 1.60 -25.97
N ASP A 96 -45.41 1.52 -27.30
CA ASP A 96 -45.48 2.66 -28.22
C ASP A 96 -46.66 3.61 -27.94
N ALA A 97 -47.76 3.12 -27.35
CA ALA A 97 -48.86 3.96 -26.87
C ALA A 97 -48.41 5.05 -25.87
N PHE A 98 -47.32 4.84 -25.10
CA PHE A 98 -46.72 5.89 -24.26
C PHE A 98 -45.90 6.91 -25.08
N HIS A 99 -45.42 6.50 -26.26
CA HIS A 99 -44.63 7.32 -27.17
C HIS A 99 -45.49 8.14 -28.15
N ASP A 100 -46.71 7.70 -28.44
CA ASP A 100 -47.64 8.34 -29.38
C ASP A 100 -48.43 9.53 -28.79
N GLY A 101 -48.22 9.88 -27.51
CA GLY A 101 -48.83 11.07 -26.89
C GLY A 101 -50.35 11.02 -26.71
N THR A 102 -50.98 9.89 -27.01
CA THR A 102 -52.45 9.68 -26.99
C THR A 102 -53.04 9.47 -25.59
N ILE A 103 -52.20 9.41 -24.55
CA ILE A 103 -52.60 9.17 -23.15
C ILE A 103 -52.90 10.45 -22.34
N TRP A 104 -52.80 11.63 -22.94
CA TRP A 104 -53.05 12.93 -22.26
C TRP A 104 -54.34 13.63 -22.69
N GLU A 105 -55.33 12.89 -23.23
CA GLU A 105 -56.69 13.39 -23.50
C GLU A 105 -57.63 13.24 -22.31
#